data_AF-A0A260R4Z2-F1
#
_entry.id   AF-A0A260R4Z2-F1
#
_cell.length_a   1.000
_cell.length_b   1.000
_cell.length_c   1.000
_cell.angle_alpha   90.00
_cell.angle_beta   90.00
_cell.angle_gamma   90.00
#
_symmetry.space_group_name_H-M   'P 1'
#
loop_
_entity.id
_entity.type
_entity.pdbx_description
1 polymer ?
#
loop_
_entity_poly.entity_id
_entity_poly.type
_entity_poly.pdbx_seq_one_letter_code
_entity_poly.pdbx_strand_id
1 'polypeptide(L)'
;MEDCDDGNPGFTTVLVETGIYGELDLIYRDDEVCGSYREGVPMTVTISRTGPRFSDSAPIGTRSAANLQASIDGRDIVLDPGRARLFKRSYRVGIQYGGRTLSLRAKNLEDSVLFDGSSDRGDNEFGVLTCVFGGGVDVLWSLPFKMVNKTIEPPTPSREDALVGIVVAAAFGTGGLSLTTIVMGALESILP
;
A
#
# COMPACT_ATOMS: atom_id res chain seq x y z
N MET A 1 -38.80 -6.94 -24.93
CA MET A 1 -38.38 -7.63 -23.70
C MET A 1 -37.12 -6.93 -23.28
N GLU A 2 -37.30 -5.98 -22.36
CA GLU A 2 -36.28 -5.12 -21.79
C GLU A 2 -35.16 -5.94 -21.12
N ASP A 3 -33.93 -5.47 -21.38
CA ASP A 3 -32.86 -5.16 -20.44
C ASP A 3 -32.45 -6.15 -19.35
N CYS A 4 -31.14 -6.45 -19.34
CA CYS A 4 -30.28 -6.58 -18.16
C CYS A 4 -28.83 -6.49 -18.66
N ASP A 5 -28.45 -5.27 -19.06
CA ASP A 5 -27.09 -4.79 -18.86
C ASP A 5 -26.85 -4.67 -17.35
N ASP A 6 -25.93 -5.46 -16.80
CA ASP A 6 -25.46 -5.34 -15.41
C ASP A 6 -23.92 -5.38 -15.42
N GLY A 7 -23.32 -4.61 -16.33
CA GLY A 7 -21.94 -4.21 -16.23
C GLY A 7 -21.77 -3.23 -15.07
N ASN A 8 -21.38 -3.73 -13.89
CA ASN A 8 -20.96 -2.87 -12.79
C ASN A 8 -19.48 -2.46 -12.98
N PRO A 9 -19.13 -1.22 -13.35
CA PRO A 9 -17.76 -0.81 -13.62
C PRO A 9 -17.22 0.08 -12.50
N GLY A 10 -17.55 -0.23 -11.24
CA GLY A 10 -17.25 0.67 -10.11
C GLY A 10 -15.96 0.37 -9.34
N PHE A 11 -15.45 -0.87 -9.38
CA PHE A 11 -14.31 -1.27 -8.58
C PHE A 11 -13.58 -2.50 -9.15
N THR A 12 -12.29 -2.60 -8.83
CA THR A 12 -11.45 -3.76 -9.16
C THR A 12 -11.01 -4.44 -7.88
N THR A 13 -11.18 -5.77 -7.80
CA THR A 13 -10.68 -6.57 -6.67
C THR A 13 -9.44 -7.36 -7.08
N VAL A 14 -8.40 -7.31 -6.25
CA VAL A 14 -7.13 -8.00 -6.45
C VAL A 14 -6.80 -8.81 -5.20
N LEU A 15 -6.44 -10.08 -5.39
CA LEU A 15 -5.99 -10.95 -4.31
C LEU A 15 -4.51 -10.72 -4.04
N VAL A 16 -4.15 -10.65 -2.76
CA VAL A 16 -2.76 -10.55 -2.30
C VAL A 16 -2.48 -11.66 -1.28
N GLU A 17 -1.43 -12.45 -1.54
CA GLU A 17 -0.89 -13.39 -0.57
C GLU A 17 0.07 -12.68 0.37
N THR A 18 -0.20 -12.74 1.68
CA THR A 18 0.69 -12.12 2.66
C THR A 18 1.80 -13.04 3.13
N GLY A 19 1.77 -14.34 2.83
CA GLY A 19 2.75 -15.34 3.30
C GLY A 19 2.70 -15.70 4.80
N ILE A 20 2.32 -14.77 5.69
CA ILE A 20 2.29 -15.00 7.15
C ILE A 20 0.89 -14.86 7.79
N TYR A 21 -0.04 -14.17 7.13
CA TYR A 21 -1.41 -13.93 7.62
C TYR A 21 -2.50 -14.38 6.63
N GLY A 22 -2.14 -15.23 5.68
CA GLY A 22 -3.04 -15.72 4.63
C GLY A 22 -3.28 -14.70 3.53
N GLU A 23 -4.49 -14.73 2.97
CA GLU A 23 -4.89 -13.91 1.84
C GLU A 23 -5.63 -12.63 2.28
N LEU A 24 -5.45 -11.55 1.53
CA LEU A 24 -6.25 -10.34 1.62
C LEU A 24 -6.78 -9.92 0.25
N ASP A 25 -7.95 -9.29 0.25
CA ASP A 25 -8.50 -8.62 -0.91
C ASP A 25 -8.15 -7.13 -0.86
N LEU A 26 -7.63 -6.60 -1.98
CA LEU A 26 -7.54 -5.18 -2.26
C LEU A 26 -8.67 -4.79 -3.21
N ILE A 27 -9.46 -3.80 -2.82
CA ILE A 27 -10.56 -3.26 -3.61
C ILE A 27 -10.21 -1.83 -3.98
N TYR A 28 -10.15 -1.56 -5.28
CA TYR A 28 -9.84 -0.26 -5.86
C TYR A 28 -11.10 0.42 -6.39
N ARG A 29 -11.29 1.68 -6.03
CA ARG A 29 -12.24 2.63 -6.60
C ARG A 29 -11.46 3.86 -7.10
N ASP A 30 -12.09 4.80 -7.79
CA ASP A 30 -11.39 5.98 -8.34
C ASP A 30 -10.68 6.81 -7.26
N ASP A 31 -11.32 6.94 -6.11
CA ASP A 31 -10.89 7.77 -4.99
C ASP A 31 -10.59 6.95 -3.73
N GLU A 32 -10.63 5.62 -3.77
CA GLU A 32 -10.47 4.79 -2.58
C GLU A 32 -9.72 3.49 -2.86
N VAL A 33 -8.88 3.09 -1.91
CA VAL A 33 -8.32 1.74 -1.82
C VAL A 33 -8.70 1.15 -0.46
N CYS A 34 -9.28 -0.04 -0.49
CA CYS A 34 -9.70 -0.79 0.68
C CYS A 34 -8.99 -2.13 0.72
N GLY A 35 -8.52 -2.57 1.89
CA GLY A 35 -7.93 -3.89 2.08
C GLY A 35 -8.55 -4.61 3.27
N SER A 36 -8.83 -5.90 3.12
CA SER A 36 -9.33 -6.75 4.19
C SER A 36 -8.85 -8.19 4.04
N TYR A 37 -8.55 -8.85 5.15
CA TYR A 37 -8.24 -10.28 5.15
C TYR A 37 -9.47 -11.13 4.82
N ARG A 38 -9.27 -12.21 4.07
CA ARG A 38 -10.33 -13.19 3.76
C ARG A 38 -10.68 -14.08 4.95
N GLU A 39 -9.70 -14.33 5.80
CA GLU A 39 -9.82 -15.24 6.93
C GLU A 39 -9.36 -14.59 8.25
N GLY A 40 -9.83 -15.15 9.37
CA GLY A 40 -9.53 -14.69 10.72
C GLY A 40 -10.46 -13.56 11.19
N VAL A 41 -10.00 -12.80 12.18
CA VAL A 41 -10.79 -11.69 12.76
C VAL A 41 -11.01 -10.61 11.70
N PRO A 42 -12.23 -10.16 11.42
CA PRO A 42 -12.47 -9.11 10.43
C PRO A 42 -11.68 -7.85 10.77
N MET A 43 -11.03 -7.27 9.76
CA MET A 43 -10.28 -6.02 9.86
C MET A 43 -10.19 -5.41 8.47
N THR A 44 -10.52 -4.14 8.37
CA THR A 44 -10.54 -3.39 7.12
C THR A 44 -9.72 -2.13 7.25
N VAL A 45 -8.81 -1.92 6.31
CA VAL A 45 -8.08 -0.65 6.15
C VAL A 45 -8.60 0.05 4.91
N THR A 46 -8.95 1.32 5.04
CA THR A 46 -9.44 2.14 3.93
C THR A 46 -8.59 3.39 3.81
N ILE A 47 -8.21 3.76 2.59
CA ILE A 47 -7.56 5.03 2.26
C ILE A 47 -8.35 5.68 1.13
N SER A 48 -8.88 6.88 1.36
CA SER A 48 -9.65 7.65 0.38
C SER A 48 -9.03 9.02 0.09
N ARG A 49 -9.23 9.49 -1.14
CA ARG A 49 -8.89 10.81 -1.63
C ARG A 49 -10.12 11.71 -1.51
N THR A 50 -10.02 12.82 -0.77
CA THR A 50 -11.15 13.74 -0.55
C THR A 50 -11.16 14.95 -1.49
N GLY A 51 -10.18 15.05 -2.38
CA GLY A 51 -10.04 16.15 -3.33
C GLY A 51 -9.79 15.67 -4.77
N PRO A 52 -9.49 16.60 -5.69
CA PRO A 52 -9.20 16.24 -7.08
C PRO A 52 -7.97 15.34 -7.22
N ARG A 53 -7.95 14.55 -8.29
CA ARG A 53 -6.76 13.82 -8.74
C ARG A 53 -5.74 14.83 -9.27
N PHE A 54 -4.62 14.99 -8.56
CA PHE A 54 -3.54 15.93 -8.92
C PHE A 54 -2.24 15.22 -9.31
N SER A 55 -2.19 13.89 -9.21
CA SER A 55 -0.97 13.12 -9.37
C SER A 55 -1.26 11.81 -10.11
N ASP A 56 -0.76 11.68 -11.33
CA ASP A 56 -0.82 10.39 -12.04
C ASP A 56 0.18 9.39 -11.46
N SER A 57 1.27 9.90 -10.88
CA SER A 57 2.31 9.12 -10.19
C SER A 57 1.91 8.65 -8.78
N ALA A 58 0.65 8.72 -8.38
CA ALA A 58 0.17 8.01 -7.21
C ALA A 58 -1.10 7.26 -7.63
N PRO A 59 -1.22 5.94 -7.37
CA PRO A 59 -2.43 5.20 -7.70
C PRO A 59 -3.71 5.89 -7.16
N ILE A 60 -3.72 6.29 -5.89
CA ILE A 60 -4.80 7.04 -5.23
C ILE A 60 -5.01 8.45 -5.80
N GLY A 61 -4.10 8.95 -6.63
CA GLY A 61 -4.26 10.21 -7.37
C GLY A 61 -3.78 11.46 -6.64
N THR A 62 -3.26 11.33 -5.42
CA THR A 62 -2.69 12.44 -4.66
C THR A 62 -1.59 11.97 -3.70
N ARG A 63 -0.67 12.88 -3.37
CA ARG A 63 0.26 12.73 -2.23
C ARG A 63 0.09 13.84 -1.21
N SER A 64 -0.96 14.65 -1.32
CA SER A 64 -1.28 15.70 -0.34
C SER A 64 -1.96 15.06 0.87
N ALA A 65 -1.28 15.07 2.03
CA ALA A 65 -1.86 14.58 3.29
C ALA A 65 -3.21 15.23 3.62
N ALA A 66 -3.40 16.51 3.27
CA ALA A 66 -4.66 17.22 3.50
C ALA A 66 -5.84 16.72 2.65
N ASN A 67 -5.57 15.97 1.58
CA ASN A 67 -6.59 15.43 0.68
C ASN A 67 -6.76 13.91 0.86
N LEU A 68 -6.34 13.37 2.01
CA LEU A 68 -6.39 11.95 2.32
C LEU A 68 -7.15 11.72 3.62
N GLN A 69 -7.99 10.70 3.63
CA GLN A 69 -8.55 10.10 4.83
C GLN A 69 -8.13 8.64 4.86
N ALA A 70 -7.76 8.13 6.03
CA ALA A 70 -7.40 6.74 6.19
C ALA A 70 -7.87 6.21 7.54
N SER A 71 -8.32 4.96 7.59
CA SER A 71 -8.82 4.36 8.82
C SER A 71 -8.65 2.84 8.87
N ILE A 72 -8.66 2.29 10.08
CA ILE A 72 -8.69 0.85 10.40
C ILE A 72 -9.99 0.59 11.17
N ASP A 73 -10.97 -0.04 10.54
CA ASP A 73 -12.31 -0.25 11.13
C ASP A 73 -12.90 1.06 11.68
N GLY A 74 -12.69 2.17 10.96
CA GLY A 74 -13.12 3.52 11.36
C GLY A 74 -12.22 4.24 12.37
N ARG A 75 -11.13 3.63 12.84
CA ARG A 75 -10.10 4.30 13.66
C ARG A 75 -9.11 5.03 12.76
N ASP A 76 -8.93 6.33 12.96
CA ASP A 76 -8.09 7.16 12.08
C ASP A 76 -6.63 6.67 11.98
N ILE A 77 -6.10 6.72 10.75
CA ILE A 77 -4.68 6.60 10.42
C ILE A 77 -4.20 7.95 9.89
N VAL A 78 -3.10 8.45 10.44
CA VAL A 78 -2.42 9.63 9.91
C VAL A 78 -1.38 9.19 8.88
N LEU A 79 -1.51 9.72 7.66
CA LEU A 79 -0.56 9.51 6.57
C LEU A 79 0.26 10.78 6.32
N ASP A 80 1.59 10.64 6.23
CA ASP A 80 2.53 11.71 5.85
C ASP A 80 3.31 11.30 4.59
N PRO A 81 2.71 11.42 3.39
CA PRO A 81 3.41 11.15 2.14
C PRO A 81 4.50 12.19 1.88
N GLY A 82 5.71 11.70 1.59
CA GLY A 82 6.80 12.52 1.08
C GLY A 82 6.47 13.12 -0.30
N ARG A 83 7.11 14.24 -0.61
CA ARG A 83 6.83 15.07 -1.80
C ARG A 83 7.12 14.41 -3.16
N ALA A 84 7.82 13.27 -3.22
CA ALA A 84 8.18 12.56 -4.46
C ALA A 84 8.85 13.45 -5.54
N ARG A 85 9.72 14.39 -5.14
CA ARG A 85 10.19 15.46 -6.04
C ARG A 85 11.46 15.18 -6.83
N LEU A 86 12.48 14.48 -6.29
CA LEU A 86 13.82 14.48 -6.92
C LEU A 86 14.76 13.32 -6.50
N PHE A 87 14.52 12.64 -5.36
CA PHE A 87 15.41 11.59 -4.83
C PHE A 87 14.60 10.43 -4.25
N LYS A 88 15.10 9.18 -4.27
CA LYS A 88 14.44 7.98 -3.69
C LYS A 88 13.82 8.24 -2.31
N ARG A 89 14.55 8.94 -1.43
CA ARG A 89 14.08 9.31 -0.07
C ARG A 89 12.80 10.15 -0.02
N SER A 90 12.42 10.78 -1.12
CA SER A 90 11.18 11.57 -1.23
C SER A 90 9.95 10.71 -1.52
N TYR A 91 10.14 9.46 -1.93
CA TYR A 91 9.12 8.41 -2.08
C TYR A 91 9.01 7.65 -0.76
N ARG A 92 8.56 8.36 0.28
CA ARG A 92 8.24 7.80 1.59
C ARG A 92 6.78 8.03 1.92
N VAL A 93 6.20 7.19 2.76
CA VAL A 93 4.93 7.46 3.45
C VAL A 93 5.14 7.17 4.92
N GLY A 94 5.02 8.18 5.77
CA GLY A 94 4.92 8.00 7.21
C GLY A 94 3.50 7.58 7.58
N ILE A 95 3.36 6.66 8.53
CA ILE A 95 2.07 6.05 8.91
C ILE A 95 1.98 6.07 10.43
N GLN A 96 0.88 6.55 10.99
CA GLN A 96 0.64 6.53 12.44
C GLN A 96 -0.80 6.12 12.76
N TYR A 97 -1.00 5.18 13.67
CA TYR A 97 -2.30 4.73 14.17
C TYR A 97 -2.12 4.01 15.50
N GLY A 98 -3.06 4.10 16.44
CA GLY A 98 -3.04 3.30 17.68
C GLY A 98 -1.74 3.36 18.48
N GLY A 99 -0.98 4.45 18.41
CA GLY A 99 0.36 4.58 19.01
C GLY A 99 1.51 3.88 18.26
N ARG A 100 1.22 3.18 17.16
CA ARG A 100 2.21 2.63 16.21
C ARG A 100 2.69 3.73 15.27
N THR A 101 3.96 3.63 14.88
CA THR A 101 4.56 4.46 13.83
C THR A 101 5.25 3.55 12.85
N LEU A 102 4.86 3.58 11.58
CA LEU A 102 5.50 2.84 10.51
C LEU A 102 6.00 3.80 9.43
N SER A 103 6.87 3.30 8.55
CA SER A 103 7.17 4.01 7.31
C SER A 103 7.37 3.07 6.14
N LEU A 104 6.77 3.43 5.00
CA LEU A 104 7.02 2.80 3.71
C LEU A 104 8.01 3.67 2.94
N ARG A 105 9.12 3.11 2.46
CA ARG A 105 10.20 3.89 1.80
C ARG A 105 10.77 3.16 0.60
N ALA A 106 10.99 3.87 -0.50
CA ALA A 106 11.64 3.29 -1.69
C ALA A 106 13.05 2.74 -1.36
N LYS A 107 13.25 1.44 -1.62
CA LYS A 107 14.55 0.74 -1.61
C LYS A 107 15.24 0.90 -2.95
N ASN A 108 14.52 0.58 -4.01
CA ASN A 108 14.96 0.68 -5.39
C ASN A 108 13.88 1.33 -6.26
N LEU A 109 13.94 1.12 -7.57
CA LEU A 109 12.99 1.76 -8.49
C LEU A 109 11.59 1.16 -8.36
N GLU A 110 11.49 -0.11 -7.99
CA GLU A 110 10.26 -0.90 -7.95
C GLU A 110 9.83 -1.20 -6.51
N ASP A 111 10.80 -1.39 -5.62
CA ASP A 111 10.56 -1.90 -4.28
C ASP A 111 10.52 -0.80 -3.23
N SER A 112 9.63 -0.97 -2.26
CA SER A 112 9.61 -0.23 -1.00
C SER A 112 9.85 -1.16 0.18
N VAL A 113 10.47 -0.64 1.24
CA VAL A 113 10.60 -1.33 2.53
C VAL A 113 9.58 -0.78 3.51
N LEU A 114 8.91 -1.68 4.26
CA LEU A 114 8.11 -1.33 5.42
C LEU A 114 8.96 -1.44 6.70
N PHE A 115 9.05 -0.34 7.45
CA PHE A 115 9.81 -0.28 8.70
C PHE A 115 8.92 -0.12 9.93
N ASP A 116 9.30 -0.77 11.03
CA ASP A 116 8.82 -0.49 12.38
C ASP A 116 9.47 0.81 12.90
N GLY A 117 8.75 1.92 12.79
CA GLY A 117 9.21 3.25 13.15
C GLY A 117 9.33 4.21 11.97
N SER A 118 9.76 5.44 12.29
CA SER A 118 9.82 6.53 11.32
C SER A 118 10.98 6.43 10.33
N SER A 119 12.00 5.61 10.60
CA SER A 119 13.24 5.51 9.81
C SER A 119 13.90 4.14 9.93
N ASP A 120 14.78 3.84 8.98
CA ASP A 120 15.67 2.68 9.01
C ASP A 120 16.68 2.78 10.17
N ARG A 121 16.75 1.72 10.97
CA ARG A 121 17.69 1.53 12.10
C ARG A 121 18.61 0.33 11.87
N GLY A 122 18.50 -0.36 10.74
CA GLY A 122 19.27 -1.54 10.35
C GLY A 122 18.71 -2.87 10.85
N ASP A 123 17.77 -2.85 11.81
CA ASP A 123 17.19 -4.04 12.42
C ASP A 123 15.66 -3.97 12.59
N ASN A 124 15.01 -2.94 12.02
CA ASN A 124 13.58 -2.69 12.17
C ASN A 124 12.80 -2.80 10.86
N GLU A 125 13.38 -3.45 9.86
CA GLU A 125 12.72 -3.77 8.60
C GLU A 125 11.74 -4.93 8.80
N PHE A 126 10.47 -4.78 8.43
CA PHE A 126 9.52 -5.89 8.39
C PHE A 126 9.69 -6.70 7.10
N GLY A 127 9.83 -6.03 5.97
CA GLY A 127 9.84 -6.67 4.67
C GLY A 127 9.84 -5.68 3.51
N VAL A 128 9.95 -6.25 2.32
CA VAL A 128 9.91 -5.56 1.03
C VAL A 128 8.53 -5.75 0.41
N LEU A 129 7.96 -4.67 -0.10
CA LEU A 129 6.69 -4.63 -0.83
C LEU A 129 6.95 -4.14 -2.25
N THR A 130 6.30 -4.79 -3.21
CA THR A 130 6.42 -4.50 -4.63
C THR A 130 5.04 -4.49 -5.29
N CYS A 131 4.63 -3.36 -5.84
CA CYS A 131 3.42 -3.28 -6.65
C CYS A 131 3.64 -4.03 -7.96
N VAL A 132 2.73 -4.94 -8.27
CA VAL A 132 2.75 -5.75 -9.50
C VAL A 132 1.69 -5.29 -10.49
N PHE A 133 1.83 -5.74 -11.74
CA PHE A 133 0.86 -5.46 -12.79
C PHE A 133 -0.55 -5.90 -12.36
N GLY A 134 -1.57 -5.09 -12.66
CA GLY A 134 -2.95 -5.33 -12.26
C GLY A 134 -3.34 -4.82 -10.87
N GLY A 135 -2.44 -4.11 -10.17
CA GLY A 135 -2.75 -3.49 -8.88
C GLY A 135 -2.55 -4.42 -7.67
N GLY A 136 -1.84 -5.54 -7.83
CA GLY A 136 -1.44 -6.38 -6.70
C GLY A 136 -0.26 -5.77 -5.92
N VAL A 137 0.00 -6.34 -4.76
CA VAL A 137 1.21 -6.05 -3.97
C VAL A 137 1.82 -7.38 -3.56
N ASP A 138 3.03 -7.65 -4.04
CA ASP A 138 3.84 -8.76 -3.56
C ASP A 138 4.54 -8.36 -2.27
N VAL A 139 4.64 -9.31 -1.34
CA VAL A 139 5.26 -9.08 -0.04
C VAL A 139 6.29 -10.15 0.27
N LEU A 140 7.50 -9.70 0.57
CA LEU A 140 8.58 -10.55 1.04
C LEU A 140 9.04 -10.08 2.43
N TRP A 141 8.69 -10.84 3.46
CA TRP A 141 9.10 -10.55 4.83
C TRP A 141 10.57 -10.84 5.07
N SER A 142 11.20 -10.02 5.88
CA SER A 142 12.64 -10.11 6.13
C SER A 142 12.94 -11.31 7.03
N LEU A 143 13.91 -12.10 6.58
CA LEU A 143 14.40 -13.28 7.31
C LEU A 143 15.64 -12.92 8.13
N PRO A 144 15.91 -13.68 9.23
CA PRO A 144 17.13 -13.50 10.00
C PRO A 144 18.38 -13.59 9.12
N PHE A 145 19.32 -12.66 9.30
CA PHE A 145 20.57 -12.63 8.57
C PHE A 145 21.76 -12.34 9.49
N LYS A 146 22.95 -12.75 9.08
CA LYS A 146 24.19 -12.53 9.83
C LYS A 146 24.93 -11.32 9.27
N MET A 147 25.21 -10.35 10.13
CA MET A 147 26.29 -9.38 9.94
C MET A 147 27.54 -9.85 10.69
N VAL A 148 28.69 -9.28 10.30
CA VAL A 148 30.06 -9.66 10.70
C VAL A 148 30.19 -10.20 12.12
N ASN A 149 29.48 -9.65 13.12
CA ASN A 149 29.49 -10.11 14.51
C ASN A 149 28.11 -10.21 15.19
N LYS A 150 26.99 -10.19 14.45
CA LYS A 150 25.64 -10.19 15.04
C LYS A 150 24.63 -10.82 14.09
N THR A 151 23.80 -11.72 14.61
CA THR A 151 22.55 -12.12 13.93
C THR A 151 21.52 -11.02 14.14
N ILE A 152 21.00 -10.47 13.06
CA ILE A 152 19.85 -9.56 13.09
C ILE A 152 18.60 -10.41 12.90
N GLU A 153 17.71 -10.32 13.87
CA GLU A 153 16.36 -10.89 13.78
C GLU A 153 15.41 -9.74 13.47
N PRO A 154 14.85 -9.69 12.26
CA PRO A 154 13.86 -8.68 11.90
C PRO A 154 12.62 -8.81 12.79
N PRO A 155 11.96 -7.69 13.14
CA PRO A 155 10.68 -7.76 13.82
C PRO A 155 9.65 -8.44 12.92
N THR A 156 8.69 -9.13 13.53
CA THR A 156 7.51 -9.63 12.81
C THR A 156 6.42 -8.56 12.85
N PRO A 157 5.85 -8.11 11.72
CA PRO A 157 4.74 -7.16 11.72
C PRO A 157 3.54 -7.82 12.40
N SER A 158 2.73 -7.06 13.12
CA SER A 158 1.40 -7.55 13.49
C SER A 158 0.50 -7.66 12.25
N ARG A 159 -0.63 -8.35 12.39
CA ARG A 159 -1.65 -8.44 11.34
C ARG A 159 -2.17 -7.06 10.90
N GLU A 160 -2.29 -6.13 11.85
CA GLU A 160 -2.66 -4.74 11.56
C GLU A 160 -1.54 -4.00 10.81
N ASP A 161 -0.28 -4.17 11.23
CA ASP A 161 0.87 -3.54 10.55
C ASP A 161 1.02 -4.03 9.09
N ALA A 162 0.85 -5.32 8.86
CA ALA A 162 0.93 -5.92 7.53
C ALA A 162 -0.17 -5.39 6.61
N LEU A 163 -1.43 -5.39 7.07
CA LEU A 163 -2.57 -4.89 6.28
C LEU A 163 -2.40 -3.41 5.95
N VAL A 164 -2.05 -2.57 6.93
CA VAL A 164 -1.81 -1.14 6.70
C VAL A 164 -0.68 -0.92 5.71
N GLY A 165 0.44 -1.63 5.87
CA GLY A 165 1.58 -1.53 4.96
C GLY A 165 1.22 -1.87 3.51
N ILE A 166 0.45 -2.93 3.31
CA ILE A 166 0.01 -3.39 1.99
C ILE A 166 -0.98 -2.42 1.35
N VAL A 167 -1.98 -1.93 2.09
CA VAL A 167 -2.95 -0.95 1.57
C VAL A 167 -2.27 0.40 1.26
N VAL A 168 -1.29 0.82 2.06
CA VAL A 168 -0.49 2.01 1.76
C VAL A 168 0.36 1.80 0.51
N ALA A 169 1.00 0.64 0.33
CA ALA A 169 1.72 0.33 -0.89
C ALA A 169 0.81 0.35 -2.13
N ALA A 170 -0.37 -0.24 -2.03
CA ALA A 170 -1.41 -0.20 -3.05
C ALA A 170 -1.85 1.24 -3.40
N ALA A 171 -2.11 2.08 -2.40
CA ALA A 171 -2.58 3.45 -2.60
C ALA A 171 -1.50 4.39 -3.18
N PHE A 172 -0.24 4.24 -2.80
CA PHE A 172 0.84 5.16 -3.17
C PHE A 172 1.83 4.62 -4.20
N GLY A 173 1.74 3.33 -4.53
CA GLY A 173 2.75 2.60 -5.26
C GLY A 173 3.97 2.25 -4.39
N THR A 174 4.88 1.47 -4.97
CA THR A 174 6.18 1.15 -4.38
C THR A 174 7.32 1.70 -5.23
N GLY A 175 8.52 1.80 -4.63
CA GLY A 175 9.71 2.23 -5.35
C GLY A 175 9.80 3.73 -5.64
N GLY A 176 10.86 4.09 -6.37
CA GLY A 176 11.17 5.46 -6.77
C GLY A 176 10.65 5.86 -8.15
N LEU A 177 10.15 4.91 -8.94
CA LEU A 177 9.38 5.17 -10.15
C LEU A 177 7.93 4.79 -9.83
N SER A 178 7.07 5.79 -9.75
CA SER A 178 5.65 5.47 -9.78
C SER A 178 5.32 5.00 -11.18
N LEU A 179 5.08 3.69 -11.31
CA LEU A 179 4.58 3.08 -12.53
C LEU A 179 3.12 3.53 -12.72
N THR A 180 2.96 4.70 -13.35
CA THR A 180 1.70 5.19 -13.93
C THR A 180 1.04 4.18 -14.89
N THR A 181 1.74 3.10 -15.26
CA THR A 181 1.23 2.03 -16.13
C THR A 181 0.28 1.06 -15.42
N ILE A 182 0.22 1.01 -14.08
CA ILE A 182 -0.42 -0.12 -13.36
C ILE A 182 -1.97 -0.03 -13.26
N VAL A 183 -2.63 1.05 -13.67
CA VAL A 183 -4.12 1.09 -13.72
C VAL A 183 -4.72 1.60 -15.04
N MET A 184 -3.93 2.14 -15.98
CA MET A 184 -4.49 2.61 -17.27
C MET A 184 -4.75 1.51 -18.32
N GLY A 185 -4.37 0.24 -18.07
CA GLY A 185 -4.66 -0.85 -19.01
C GLY A 185 -6.07 -1.44 -18.94
N ALA A 186 -6.82 -1.17 -17.86
CA ALA A 186 -8.15 -1.74 -17.65
C ALA A 186 -9.30 -0.76 -17.95
N LEU A 187 -9.02 0.55 -17.98
CA LEU A 187 -10.01 1.58 -18.34
C LEU A 187 -10.06 1.85 -19.86
N GLU A 188 -9.00 1.60 -20.61
CA GLU A 188 -9.00 1.80 -22.08
C GLU A 188 -9.53 0.62 -22.88
N SER A 189 -9.80 -0.54 -22.27
CA SER A 189 -10.38 -1.71 -22.97
C SER A 189 -11.91 -1.80 -22.90
N ILE A 190 -12.57 -0.87 -22.19
CA ILE A 190 -14.04 -0.88 -21.97
C ILE A 190 -14.72 0.41 -22.49
N LEU A 191 -13.98 1.32 -23.12
CA LEU A 191 -14.58 2.32 -24.01
C LEU A 191 -14.49 1.80 -25.46
N PRO A 192 -15.61 1.73 -26.21
CA PRO A 192 -15.64 1.19 -27.57
C PRO A 192 -14.87 2.04 -28.58
#